data_AF-A0A9P5G1Z8-F1
#
_entry.id   AF-A0A9P5G1Z8-F1
#
_cell.length_a   1.000
_cell.length_b   1.000
_cell.length_c   1.000
_cell.angle_alpha   90.00
_cell.angle_beta   90.00
_cell.angle_gamma   90.00
#
_symmetry.space_group_name_H-M   'P 1'
#
loop_
_entity.id
_entity.type
_entity.pdbx_description
1 polymer ?
#
loop_
_entity_poly.entity_id
_entity_poly.type
_entity_poly.pdbx_seq_one_letter_code
_entity_poly.pdbx_strand_id
1 'polypeptide(L)'
;MTFQKLAYTPIKIDASQNHSLHNKIVFRGSEAFYGNEQVVYYEPLDDSTKTTQLPIELGFTIAGLQLNDTGSFLAVYGDNVVVIVLLPAPGVLAAADKKPRVKNWRIDLFAQRGEEVLKAVWNPVSRFDSELVVLTDANRIYSFDVLENNNVAPDQEITLQLSDADTSLYGQLEIVSFCFGKGDARLSLYVLASDGNVYALAPFVPKTFVLTRLELEALFDRVVLAGIDNKDSPEHRIYQKQVNCMNVNWLFISVLKLYRMCIRQVYKKPVENQPQFLNFVREEFYSKRDTINRKDFGAIEYLLRKGNRMLEVYGNPLVKNISS
;
A
#
# COMPACT_ATOMS: atom_id res chain seq x y z
N MET A 1 -15.86 -3.48 -47.57
CA MET A 1 -15.22 -3.56 -46.24
C MET A 1 -15.56 -4.91 -45.66
N THR A 2 -14.60 -5.81 -45.66
CA THR A 2 -14.79 -7.21 -45.29
C THR A 2 -14.26 -7.37 -43.88
N PHE A 3 -15.14 -7.57 -42.90
CA PHE A 3 -14.75 -7.82 -41.53
C PHE A 3 -14.16 -9.23 -41.42
N GLN A 4 -12.86 -9.32 -41.13
CA GLN A 4 -12.18 -10.58 -40.88
C GLN A 4 -12.34 -10.92 -39.39
N LYS A 5 -12.99 -12.05 -39.10
CA LYS A 5 -13.22 -12.56 -37.75
C LYS A 5 -11.88 -13.02 -37.17
N LEU A 6 -11.40 -12.37 -36.11
CA LEU A 6 -10.22 -12.79 -35.35
C LEU A 6 -10.44 -14.22 -34.83
N ALA A 7 -9.44 -15.09 -35.03
CA ALA A 7 -9.42 -16.44 -34.49
C ALA A 7 -9.17 -16.36 -32.97
N TYR A 8 -10.23 -16.11 -32.21
CA TYR A 8 -10.21 -16.15 -30.76
C TYR A 8 -10.33 -17.61 -30.31
N THR A 9 -9.46 -18.07 -29.42
CA THR A 9 -9.77 -19.23 -28.56
C THR A 9 -10.91 -18.80 -27.65
N PRO A 10 -12.14 -19.32 -27.83
CA PRO A 10 -13.25 -18.92 -26.98
C PRO A 10 -12.91 -19.23 -25.52
N ILE A 11 -12.89 -18.19 -24.68
CA ILE A 11 -13.01 -18.39 -23.23
C ILE A 11 -14.30 -19.20 -23.05
N LYS A 12 -14.15 -20.45 -22.62
CA LYS A 12 -15.28 -21.25 -22.20
C LYS A 12 -15.82 -20.63 -20.92
N ILE A 13 -16.84 -19.81 -21.05
CA ILE A 13 -17.63 -19.34 -19.93
C ILE A 13 -18.63 -20.46 -19.64
N ASP A 14 -18.26 -21.35 -18.72
CA ASP A 14 -19.17 -22.38 -18.24
C ASP A 14 -20.20 -21.71 -17.31
N ALA A 15 -21.34 -21.31 -17.87
CA ALA A 15 -22.40 -20.56 -17.18
C ALA A 15 -23.18 -21.42 -16.14
N SER A 16 -22.72 -22.64 -15.88
CA SER A 16 -23.38 -23.62 -15.02
C SER A 16 -22.87 -23.64 -13.57
N GLN A 17 -21.78 -22.91 -13.27
CA GLN A 17 -21.25 -22.77 -11.92
C GLN A 17 -21.38 -21.32 -11.44
N ASN A 18 -21.84 -21.15 -10.19
CA ASN A 18 -21.79 -19.88 -9.45
C ASN A 18 -20.32 -19.48 -9.21
N HIS A 19 -19.58 -19.18 -10.27
CA HIS A 19 -18.23 -18.68 -10.15
C HIS A 19 -18.30 -17.20 -9.75
N SER A 20 -17.58 -16.87 -8.69
CA SER A 20 -17.25 -15.50 -8.33
C SER A 20 -16.67 -14.79 -9.57
N LEU A 21 -17.37 -13.75 -10.03
CA LEU A 21 -17.01 -12.98 -11.23
C LEU A 21 -15.80 -12.10 -10.92
N HIS A 22 -14.61 -12.68 -10.91
CA HIS A 22 -13.37 -11.92 -10.79
C HIS A 22 -12.86 -11.47 -12.15
N ASN A 23 -12.16 -10.34 -12.16
CA ASN A 23 -11.51 -9.84 -13.36
C ASN A 23 -10.42 -10.81 -13.79
N LYS A 24 -10.61 -11.47 -14.94
CA LYS A 24 -9.60 -12.33 -15.57
C LYS A 24 -8.78 -11.60 -16.63
N ILE A 25 -8.91 -10.27 -16.71
CA ILE A 25 -8.16 -9.40 -17.62
C ILE A 25 -7.74 -8.12 -16.87
N VAL A 26 -6.50 -7.70 -17.09
CA VAL A 26 -5.94 -6.44 -16.57
C VAL A 26 -5.09 -5.77 -17.65
N PHE A 27 -4.93 -4.46 -17.56
CA PHE A 27 -4.22 -3.65 -18.54
C PHE A 27 -3.09 -2.86 -17.89
N ARG A 28 -1.96 -2.77 -18.58
CA ARG A 28 -0.80 -1.94 -18.23
C ARG A 28 -0.47 -1.05 -19.43
N GLY A 29 -1.08 0.13 -19.50
CA GLY A 29 -0.95 0.99 -20.68
C GLY A 29 -1.47 0.28 -21.93
N SER A 30 -0.61 0.05 -22.93
CA SER A 30 -0.91 -0.68 -24.17
C SER A 30 -0.61 -2.18 -24.10
N GLU A 31 -0.58 -2.77 -22.91
CA GLU A 31 -0.35 -4.20 -22.70
C GLU A 31 -1.55 -4.81 -21.99
N ALA A 32 -2.06 -5.93 -22.50
CA ALA A 32 -3.13 -6.70 -21.89
C ALA A 32 -2.58 -7.99 -21.28
N PHE A 33 -3.02 -8.32 -20.06
CA PHE A 33 -2.76 -9.58 -19.41
C PHE A 33 -4.08 -10.26 -19.11
N TYR A 34 -4.26 -11.52 -19.48
CA TYR A 34 -5.49 -12.25 -19.22
C TYR A 34 -5.23 -13.71 -18.85
N GLY A 35 -6.08 -14.23 -17.96
CA GLY A 35 -6.00 -15.59 -17.46
C GLY A 35 -6.99 -16.49 -18.19
N ASN A 36 -6.53 -17.64 -18.66
CA ASN A 36 -7.39 -18.72 -19.12
C ASN A 36 -6.92 -20.04 -18.52
N GLU A 37 -7.83 -20.74 -17.85
CA GLU A 37 -7.54 -21.94 -17.06
C GLU A 37 -6.37 -21.71 -16.08
N GLN A 38 -5.23 -22.36 -16.27
CA GLN A 38 -4.05 -22.26 -15.40
C GLN A 38 -2.92 -21.41 -16.00
N VAL A 39 -3.23 -20.63 -17.04
CA VAL A 39 -2.23 -19.92 -17.85
C VAL A 39 -2.55 -18.44 -17.93
N VAL A 40 -1.53 -17.61 -17.71
CA VAL A 40 -1.60 -16.16 -17.98
C VAL A 40 -0.97 -15.86 -19.33
N TYR A 41 -1.73 -15.15 -20.14
CA TYR A 41 -1.34 -14.65 -21.44
C TYR A 41 -1.03 -13.15 -21.36
N TYR A 42 -0.12 -12.74 -22.22
CA TYR A 42 0.27 -11.36 -22.46
C TYR A 42 0.07 -11.04 -23.93
N GLU A 43 -0.50 -9.87 -24.20
CA GLU A 43 -0.75 -9.38 -25.56
C GLU A 43 -0.49 -7.86 -25.62
N PRO A 44 0.44 -7.39 -26.46
CA PRO A 44 0.55 -5.97 -26.75
C PRO A 44 -0.67 -5.54 -27.58
N LEU A 45 -1.27 -4.40 -27.22
CA LEU A 45 -2.39 -3.78 -27.93
C LEU A 45 -1.91 -2.96 -29.15
N ASP A 46 -0.87 -3.44 -29.83
CA ASP A 46 -0.41 -2.90 -31.10
C ASP A 46 -0.99 -3.72 -32.27
N ASP A 47 -0.77 -3.27 -33.51
CA ASP A 47 -1.24 -4.01 -34.70
C ASP A 47 -0.56 -5.39 -34.86
N SER A 48 0.41 -5.74 -33.99
CA SER A 48 1.10 -7.03 -33.99
C SER A 48 0.45 -7.97 -32.96
N THR A 49 -0.59 -8.67 -33.39
CA THR A 49 -1.43 -9.57 -32.57
C THR A 49 -0.71 -10.86 -32.12
N LYS A 50 0.47 -10.77 -31.50
CA LYS A 50 1.21 -11.93 -30.97
C LYS A 50 0.92 -12.12 -29.49
N THR A 51 -0.07 -12.97 -29.21
CA THR A 51 -0.32 -13.47 -27.86
C THR A 51 0.81 -14.39 -27.41
N THR A 52 1.36 -14.16 -26.22
CA THR A 52 2.43 -14.96 -25.63
C THR A 52 2.03 -15.43 -24.23
N GLN A 53 2.33 -16.69 -23.91
CA GLN A 53 2.16 -17.22 -22.56
C GLN A 53 3.28 -16.73 -21.64
N LEU A 54 2.92 -16.21 -20.46
CA LEU A 54 3.89 -15.93 -19.41
C LEU A 54 4.50 -17.25 -18.90
N PRO A 55 5.83 -17.34 -18.76
CA PRO A 55 6.51 -18.56 -18.33
C PRO A 55 6.42 -18.71 -16.80
N ILE A 56 5.20 -18.94 -16.31
CA ILE A 56 4.87 -19.18 -14.90
C ILE A 56 4.05 -20.47 -14.80
N GLU A 57 4.30 -21.24 -13.74
CA GLU A 57 3.54 -22.45 -13.42
C GLU A 57 2.63 -22.15 -12.24
N LEU A 58 1.32 -22.12 -12.48
CA LEU A 58 0.34 -21.80 -11.43
C LEU A 58 -0.12 -23.05 -10.67
N GLY A 59 -0.42 -24.15 -11.36
CA GLY A 59 -0.95 -25.36 -10.75
C GLY A 59 -2.36 -25.21 -10.16
N PHE A 60 -3.08 -24.14 -10.48
CA PHE A 60 -4.48 -23.92 -10.11
C PHE A 60 -5.21 -23.16 -11.22
N THR A 61 -6.54 -23.28 -11.24
CA THR A 61 -7.40 -22.52 -12.16
C THR A 61 -7.52 -21.07 -11.70
N ILE A 62 -7.22 -20.13 -12.58
CA ILE A 62 -7.27 -18.70 -12.29
C ILE A 62 -8.72 -18.29 -12.01
N ALA A 63 -8.95 -17.86 -10.77
CA ALA A 63 -10.18 -17.20 -10.37
C ALA A 63 -10.11 -15.74 -10.83
N GLY A 64 -9.04 -15.00 -10.49
CA GLY A 64 -8.88 -13.59 -10.83
C GLY A 64 -7.44 -13.08 -10.96
N LEU A 65 -7.33 -11.87 -11.53
CA LEU A 65 -6.10 -11.11 -11.76
C LEU A 65 -6.21 -9.70 -11.19
N GLN A 66 -5.12 -9.19 -10.63
CA GLN A 66 -5.00 -7.81 -10.16
C GLN A 66 -3.60 -7.25 -10.39
N LEU A 67 -3.53 -6.13 -11.11
CA LEU A 67 -2.29 -5.39 -11.34
C LEU A 67 -2.17 -4.28 -10.31
N ASN A 68 -0.97 -4.05 -9.78
CA ASN A 68 -0.71 -2.90 -8.92
C ASN A 68 -0.65 -1.58 -9.73
N ASP A 69 -0.76 -0.44 -9.06
CA ASP A 69 -0.87 0.87 -9.72
C ASP A 69 0.36 1.20 -10.60
N THR A 70 1.58 0.86 -10.14
CA THR A 70 2.80 0.99 -10.96
C THR A 70 2.92 0.01 -12.13
N GLY A 71 2.11 -1.05 -12.18
CA GLY A 71 2.22 -2.12 -13.17
C GLY A 71 3.45 -3.03 -13.02
N SER A 72 4.10 -3.01 -11.86
CA SER A 72 5.29 -3.83 -11.56
C SER A 72 4.92 -5.23 -11.05
N PHE A 73 3.81 -5.36 -10.31
CA PHE A 73 3.36 -6.63 -9.73
C PHE A 73 1.98 -7.00 -10.24
N LEU A 74 1.84 -8.27 -10.63
CA LEU A 74 0.58 -8.89 -11.01
C LEU A 74 0.25 -9.99 -10.00
N ALA A 75 -0.84 -9.83 -9.26
CA ALA A 75 -1.40 -10.89 -8.42
C ALA A 75 -2.34 -11.76 -9.26
N VAL A 76 -2.08 -13.06 -9.25
CA VAL A 76 -2.88 -14.10 -9.91
C VAL A 76 -3.40 -15.00 -8.80
N TYR A 77 -4.72 -15.10 -8.63
CA TYR A 77 -5.29 -15.89 -7.55
C TYR A 77 -6.33 -16.89 -8.05
N GLY A 78 -6.31 -18.07 -7.44
CA GLY A 78 -7.34 -19.09 -7.56
C GLY A 78 -8.19 -19.11 -6.29
N ASP A 79 -8.82 -20.25 -6.03
CA ASP A 79 -9.76 -20.40 -4.92
C ASP A 79 -9.07 -20.31 -3.55
N ASN A 80 -7.82 -20.74 -3.40
CA ASN A 80 -7.13 -20.76 -2.09
C ASN A 80 -5.61 -20.48 -2.18
N VAL A 81 -5.14 -20.03 -3.34
CA VAL A 81 -3.72 -19.76 -3.60
C VAL A 81 -3.60 -18.45 -4.35
N VAL A 82 -2.60 -17.66 -3.97
CA VAL A 82 -2.21 -16.44 -4.69
C VAL A 82 -0.77 -16.57 -5.18
N VAL A 83 -0.52 -16.23 -6.44
CA VAL A 83 0.81 -16.11 -7.03
C VAL A 83 1.06 -14.66 -7.43
N ILE A 84 2.10 -14.06 -6.88
CA ILE A 84 2.55 -12.71 -7.22
C ILE A 84 3.62 -12.83 -8.28
N VAL A 85 3.46 -12.11 -9.38
CA VAL A 85 4.35 -12.12 -10.54
C VAL A 85 5.01 -10.75 -10.67
N LEU A 86 6.34 -10.69 -10.65
CA LEU A 86 7.10 -9.48 -10.96
C LEU A 86 7.17 -9.32 -12.47
N LEU A 87 6.41 -8.37 -13.01
CA LEU A 87 6.42 -8.08 -14.43
C LEU A 87 7.69 -7.29 -14.80
N PRO A 88 8.34 -7.63 -15.92
CA PRO A 88 9.45 -6.82 -16.41
C PRO A 88 8.94 -5.45 -16.89
N ALA A 89 9.87 -4.54 -17.13
CA ALA A 89 9.57 -3.23 -17.68
C ALA A 89 8.72 -3.34 -18.98
N PRO A 90 7.79 -2.41 -19.22
CA PRO A 90 6.98 -2.40 -20.43
C PRO A 90 7.81 -2.56 -21.71
N GLY A 91 7.33 -3.35 -22.65
CA GLY A 91 8.01 -3.64 -23.91
C GLY A 91 9.07 -4.76 -23.86
N VAL A 92 9.59 -5.13 -22.68
CA VAL A 92 10.57 -6.23 -22.57
C VAL A 92 9.95 -7.58 -22.97
N LEU A 93 8.67 -7.81 -22.64
CA LEU A 93 7.96 -9.03 -23.04
C LEU A 93 7.77 -9.11 -24.56
N ALA A 94 7.52 -7.98 -25.23
CA ALA A 94 7.34 -7.91 -26.68
C ALA A 94 8.65 -8.08 -27.45
N ALA A 95 9.75 -7.52 -26.93
CA ALA A 95 11.06 -7.53 -27.59
C ALA A 95 11.87 -8.81 -27.36
N ALA A 96 11.37 -9.75 -26.56
CA ALA A 96 12.13 -10.92 -26.16
C ALA A 96 12.10 -12.03 -27.22
N ASP A 97 13.23 -12.26 -27.89
CA ASP A 97 13.42 -13.41 -28.80
C ASP A 97 13.31 -14.77 -28.10
N LYS A 98 13.55 -14.80 -26.78
CA LYS A 98 13.42 -15.97 -25.90
C LYS A 98 12.48 -15.63 -24.74
N LYS A 99 11.66 -16.59 -24.31
CA LYS A 99 10.74 -16.43 -23.16
C LYS A 99 11.51 -15.86 -21.95
N PRO A 100 11.23 -14.60 -21.54
CA PRO A 100 11.98 -13.95 -20.47
C PRO A 100 11.69 -14.63 -19.14
N ARG A 101 12.68 -14.73 -18.25
CA ARG A 101 12.44 -15.27 -16.91
C ARG A 101 11.62 -14.26 -16.10
N VAL A 102 10.44 -14.67 -15.68
CA VAL A 102 9.55 -13.86 -14.85
C VAL A 102 9.62 -14.40 -13.42
N LYS A 103 10.09 -13.57 -12.48
CA LYS A 103 10.11 -13.95 -11.06
C LYS A 103 8.68 -14.00 -10.53
N ASN A 104 8.39 -14.99 -9.72
CA ASN A 104 7.11 -15.12 -9.05
C ASN A 104 7.28 -15.68 -7.64
N TRP A 105 6.33 -15.37 -6.77
CA TRP A 105 6.22 -15.86 -5.40
C TRP A 105 4.84 -16.42 -5.18
N ARG A 106 4.73 -17.46 -4.37
CA ARG A 106 3.49 -18.18 -4.13
C ARG A 106 3.09 -18.06 -2.66
N ILE A 107 1.82 -17.77 -2.42
CA ILE A 107 1.17 -17.70 -1.11
C ILE A 107 0.18 -18.86 -1.04
N ASP A 108 0.57 -19.91 -0.31
CA ASP A 108 -0.26 -21.10 -0.04
C ASP A 108 -0.92 -21.06 1.36
N LEU A 109 -0.81 -19.93 2.07
CA LEU A 109 -1.32 -19.79 3.44
C LEU A 109 -2.81 -20.16 3.55
N PHE A 110 -3.63 -19.72 2.59
CA PHE A 110 -5.07 -19.94 2.63
C PHE A 110 -5.41 -21.42 2.41
N ALA A 111 -4.76 -22.07 1.45
CA ALA A 111 -4.85 -23.52 1.26
C ALA A 111 -4.44 -24.31 2.52
N GLN A 112 -3.37 -23.88 3.22
CA GLN A 112 -2.94 -24.52 4.48
C GLN A 112 -3.96 -24.36 5.61
N ARG A 113 -4.73 -23.26 5.60
CA ARG A 113 -5.77 -22.96 6.59
C ARG A 113 -7.15 -23.46 6.20
N GLY A 114 -7.33 -23.95 4.97
CA GLY A 114 -8.63 -24.32 4.43
C GLY A 114 -9.55 -23.13 4.20
N GLU A 115 -8.98 -21.96 3.89
CA GLU A 115 -9.71 -20.72 3.59
C GLU A 115 -9.75 -20.46 2.09
N GLU A 116 -10.87 -19.93 1.60
CA GLU A 116 -11.05 -19.54 0.20
C GLU A 116 -10.82 -18.04 0.01
N VAL A 117 -10.10 -17.68 -1.04
CA VAL A 117 -9.81 -16.31 -1.45
C VAL A 117 -11.02 -15.72 -2.15
N LEU A 118 -11.71 -14.80 -1.48
CA LEU A 118 -12.83 -14.06 -2.05
C LEU A 118 -12.36 -12.91 -2.93
N LYS A 119 -11.29 -12.21 -2.56
CA LYS A 119 -10.79 -11.08 -3.35
C LYS A 119 -9.37 -10.72 -2.95
N ALA A 120 -8.59 -10.25 -3.90
CA ALA A 120 -7.30 -9.59 -3.66
C ALA A 120 -7.33 -8.17 -4.22
N VAL A 121 -6.69 -7.22 -3.54
CA VAL A 121 -6.55 -5.81 -3.97
C VAL A 121 -5.21 -5.26 -3.47
N TRP A 122 -4.51 -4.46 -4.27
CA TRP A 122 -3.29 -3.78 -3.85
C TRP A 122 -3.58 -2.56 -2.98
N ASN A 123 -2.79 -2.35 -1.92
CA ASN A 123 -2.94 -1.18 -1.06
C ASN A 123 -2.38 0.08 -1.76
N PRO A 124 -3.22 1.11 -2.00
CA PRO A 124 -2.84 2.27 -2.79
C PRO A 124 -1.84 3.20 -2.07
N VAL A 125 -1.61 3.05 -0.77
CA VAL A 125 -0.66 3.88 -0.01
C VAL A 125 0.60 3.13 0.37
N SER A 126 0.74 1.87 -0.03
CA SER A 126 1.93 1.09 0.28
C SER A 126 3.18 1.65 -0.40
N ARG A 127 4.33 1.55 0.26
CA ARG A 127 5.59 1.99 -0.34
C ARG A 127 5.93 1.08 -1.51
N PHE A 128 6.14 1.65 -2.71
CA PHE A 128 6.41 0.91 -3.95
C PHE A 128 5.25 0.03 -4.46
N ASP A 129 4.01 0.30 -4.03
CA ASP A 129 2.83 -0.48 -4.39
C ASP A 129 3.04 -1.98 -4.17
N SER A 130 3.68 -2.32 -3.05
CA SER A 130 4.13 -3.67 -2.73
C SER A 130 3.21 -4.41 -1.77
N GLU A 131 2.22 -3.76 -1.16
CA GLU A 131 1.34 -4.47 -0.22
C GLU A 131 0.10 -5.00 -0.94
N LEU A 132 -0.05 -6.33 -0.93
CA LEU A 132 -1.24 -7.03 -1.38
C LEU A 132 -2.15 -7.31 -0.19
N VAL A 133 -3.42 -6.98 -0.31
CA VAL A 133 -4.46 -7.27 0.68
C VAL A 133 -5.40 -8.34 0.13
N VAL A 134 -5.66 -9.37 0.92
CA VAL A 134 -6.49 -10.52 0.54
C VAL A 134 -7.61 -10.71 1.56
N LEU A 135 -8.83 -10.85 1.07
CA LEU A 135 -10.02 -11.21 1.84
C LEU A 135 -10.34 -12.69 1.62
N THR A 136 -10.64 -13.41 2.70
CA THR A 136 -11.09 -14.80 2.67
C THR A 136 -12.54 -14.97 3.13
N ASP A 137 -13.11 -16.14 2.82
CA ASP A 137 -14.43 -16.60 3.24
C ASP A 137 -14.58 -16.71 4.77
N ALA A 138 -13.47 -16.87 5.49
CA ALA A 138 -13.41 -16.83 6.94
C ALA A 138 -13.57 -15.42 7.56
N ASN A 139 -14.02 -14.42 6.78
CA ASN A 139 -14.08 -13.00 7.14
C ASN A 139 -12.73 -12.44 7.63
N ARG A 140 -11.62 -12.92 7.07
CA ARG A 140 -10.28 -12.45 7.42
C ARG A 140 -9.69 -11.61 6.31
N ILE A 141 -9.04 -10.52 6.71
CA ILE A 141 -8.21 -9.70 5.85
C ILE A 141 -6.75 -9.96 6.21
N TYR A 142 -5.96 -10.26 5.19
CA TYR A 142 -4.52 -10.47 5.29
C TYR A 142 -3.79 -9.42 4.47
N SER A 143 -2.74 -8.83 5.02
CA SER A 143 -1.83 -7.93 4.30
C SER A 143 -0.46 -8.59 4.13
N PHE A 144 0.10 -8.50 2.92
CA PHE A 144 1.43 -9.00 2.59
C PHE A 144 2.23 -7.93 1.85
N ASP A 145 3.31 -7.43 2.44
CA ASP A 145 4.32 -6.68 1.71
C ASP A 145 5.18 -7.65 0.90
N VAL A 146 5.01 -7.64 -0.42
CA VAL A 146 5.64 -8.61 -1.32
C VAL A 146 7.16 -8.48 -1.41
N LEU A 147 7.71 -7.39 -0.85
CA LEU A 147 9.14 -7.16 -0.75
C LEU A 147 9.75 -7.68 0.55
N GLU A 148 8.93 -8.03 1.55
CA GLU A 148 9.35 -8.50 2.86
C GLU A 148 8.96 -9.98 3.11
N ASN A 149 9.61 -10.62 4.08
CA ASN A 149 9.21 -11.91 4.67
C ASN A 149 8.99 -13.12 3.72
N ASN A 150 9.48 -13.06 2.47
CA ASN A 150 9.29 -14.09 1.45
C ASN A 150 7.82 -14.53 1.26
N ASN A 151 6.85 -13.69 1.67
CA ASN A 151 5.42 -13.98 1.62
C ASN A 151 4.98 -15.26 2.38
N VAL A 152 5.75 -15.69 3.38
CA VAL A 152 5.44 -16.90 4.18
C VAL A 152 4.36 -16.62 5.23
N ALA A 153 4.35 -15.41 5.78
CA ALA A 153 3.41 -14.98 6.81
C ALA A 153 2.87 -13.58 6.48
N PRO A 154 1.61 -13.28 6.86
CA PRO A 154 1.03 -11.97 6.66
C PRO A 154 1.65 -10.96 7.62
N ASP A 155 1.80 -9.72 7.18
CA ASP A 155 2.25 -8.60 8.00
C ASP A 155 1.16 -8.11 8.97
N GLN A 156 -0.09 -8.22 8.55
CA GLN A 156 -1.27 -7.95 9.36
C GLN A 156 -2.34 -8.99 9.04
N GLU A 157 -3.02 -9.47 10.07
CA GLU A 157 -4.17 -10.36 9.97
C GLU A 157 -5.29 -9.76 10.83
N ILE A 158 -6.45 -9.50 10.21
CA ILE A 158 -7.60 -8.88 10.87
C ILE A 158 -8.81 -9.78 10.64
N THR A 159 -9.46 -10.20 11.73
CA THR A 159 -10.76 -10.88 11.67
C THR A 159 -11.87 -9.86 11.77
N LEU A 160 -12.78 -9.88 10.79
CA LEU A 160 -13.95 -9.00 10.75
C LEU A 160 -15.10 -9.69 11.47
N GLN A 161 -15.48 -9.13 12.61
CA GLN A 161 -16.58 -9.63 13.42
C GLN A 161 -17.33 -8.46 14.04
N LEU A 162 -18.64 -8.64 14.19
CA LEU A 162 -19.48 -7.71 14.95
C LEU A 162 -19.22 -7.89 16.46
N SER A 163 -19.66 -6.92 17.26
CA SER A 163 -19.66 -7.09 18.71
C SER A 163 -20.62 -8.21 19.12
N ASP A 164 -20.46 -8.80 20.31
CA ASP A 164 -21.36 -9.86 20.77
C ASP A 164 -22.82 -9.39 20.82
N ALA A 165 -23.05 -8.14 21.22
CA ALA A 165 -24.37 -7.52 21.24
C ALA A 165 -24.95 -7.39 19.83
N ASP A 166 -24.16 -6.91 18.86
CA ASP A 166 -24.59 -6.75 17.48
C ASP A 166 -24.80 -8.10 16.79
N THR A 167 -23.95 -9.09 17.07
CA THR A 167 -24.09 -10.46 16.55
C THR A 167 -25.40 -11.10 16.99
N SER A 168 -25.84 -10.82 18.22
CA SER A 168 -27.14 -11.32 18.72
C SER A 168 -28.35 -10.67 18.02
N LEU A 169 -28.18 -9.45 17.48
CA LEU A 169 -29.25 -8.67 16.85
C LEU A 169 -29.30 -8.88 15.34
N TYR A 170 -28.14 -8.90 14.69
CA TYR A 170 -28.00 -8.92 13.23
C TYR A 170 -27.53 -10.27 12.68
N GLY A 171 -27.20 -11.23 13.56
CA GLY A 171 -26.65 -12.52 13.17
C GLY A 171 -25.15 -12.44 12.87
N GLN A 172 -24.64 -13.53 12.31
CA GLN A 172 -23.22 -13.63 11.96
C GLN A 172 -22.94 -12.78 10.72
N LEU A 173 -21.94 -11.91 10.82
CA LEU A 173 -21.45 -11.10 9.71
C LEU A 173 -20.88 -12.04 8.63
N GLU A 174 -21.22 -11.82 7.37
CA GLU A 174 -20.63 -12.51 6.24
C GLU A 174 -20.17 -11.46 5.23
N ILE A 175 -18.89 -11.46 4.93
CA ILE A 175 -18.26 -10.46 4.06
C ILE A 175 -18.13 -11.01 2.65
N VAL A 176 -18.59 -10.24 1.66
CA VAL A 176 -18.60 -10.67 0.25
C VAL A 176 -17.57 -9.95 -0.62
N SER A 177 -17.19 -8.72 -0.26
CA SER A 177 -16.22 -7.96 -1.04
C SER A 177 -15.60 -6.82 -0.25
N PHE A 178 -14.51 -6.27 -0.76
CA PHE A 178 -13.89 -5.08 -0.21
C PHE A 178 -13.25 -4.21 -1.30
N CYS A 179 -12.97 -2.95 -0.98
CA CYS A 179 -12.17 -2.06 -1.82
C CYS A 179 -11.54 -0.93 -0.99
N PHE A 180 -10.46 -0.35 -1.51
CA PHE A 180 -9.91 0.88 -0.96
C PHE A 180 -10.67 2.10 -1.47
N GLY A 181 -10.80 3.11 -0.61
CA GLY A 181 -11.26 4.42 -1.02
C GLY A 181 -10.32 5.09 -2.03
N LYS A 182 -10.84 6.05 -2.79
CA LYS A 182 -10.07 6.86 -3.74
C LYS A 182 -9.90 8.29 -3.23
N GLY A 183 -8.90 8.99 -3.77
CA GLY A 183 -8.59 10.37 -3.40
C GLY A 183 -8.34 10.51 -1.89
N ASP A 184 -9.17 11.32 -1.24
CA ASP A 184 -9.03 11.64 0.18
C ASP A 184 -9.37 10.48 1.14
N ALA A 185 -9.98 9.41 0.61
CA ALA A 185 -10.34 8.19 1.35
C ALA A 185 -9.38 7.03 1.10
N ARG A 186 -8.20 7.25 0.50
CA ARG A 186 -7.21 6.19 0.20
C ARG A 186 -6.73 5.38 1.40
N LEU A 187 -6.87 5.93 2.61
CA LEU A 187 -6.54 5.27 3.87
C LEU A 187 -7.72 4.47 4.46
N SER A 188 -8.86 4.42 3.76
CA SER A 188 -10.07 3.75 4.21
C SER A 188 -10.28 2.47 3.41
N LEU A 189 -10.49 1.36 4.11
CA LEU A 189 -10.88 0.09 3.53
C LEU A 189 -12.38 -0.10 3.72
N TYR A 190 -13.12 -0.14 2.63
CA TYR A 190 -14.55 -0.40 2.65
C TYR A 190 -14.81 -1.88 2.44
N VAL A 191 -15.73 -2.42 3.21
CA VAL A 191 -16.08 -3.83 3.22
C VAL A 191 -17.60 -3.96 3.04
N LEU A 192 -18.02 -4.81 2.11
CA LEU A 192 -19.42 -5.09 1.79
C LEU A 192 -19.81 -6.43 2.42
N ALA A 193 -20.88 -6.44 3.20
CA ALA A 193 -21.49 -7.65 3.75
C ALA A 193 -22.61 -8.20 2.85
N SER A 194 -22.98 -9.47 3.04
CA SER A 194 -24.01 -10.15 2.25
C SER A 194 -25.42 -9.58 2.44
N ASP A 195 -25.66 -8.91 3.57
CA ASP A 195 -26.89 -8.17 3.88
C ASP A 195 -26.99 -6.80 3.17
N GLY A 196 -25.94 -6.40 2.43
CA GLY A 196 -25.85 -5.13 1.72
C GLY A 196 -25.31 -3.97 2.57
N ASN A 197 -25.00 -4.19 3.84
CA ASN A 197 -24.38 -3.18 4.68
C ASN A 197 -22.91 -2.96 4.29
N VAL A 198 -22.46 -1.71 4.40
CA VAL A 198 -21.08 -1.32 4.10
C VAL A 198 -20.40 -0.84 5.38
N TYR A 199 -19.26 -1.46 5.69
CA TYR A 199 -18.42 -1.14 6.82
C TYR A 199 -17.14 -0.47 6.33
N ALA A 200 -16.49 0.31 7.18
CA ALA A 200 -15.23 0.98 6.87
C ALA A 200 -14.20 0.78 7.99
N LEU A 201 -12.99 0.35 7.62
CA LEU A 201 -11.82 0.38 8.47
C LEU A 201 -10.98 1.59 8.08
N ALA A 202 -10.93 2.59 8.96
CA ALA A 202 -10.18 3.82 8.71
C ALA A 202 -9.48 4.30 10.00
N PRO A 203 -8.14 4.43 10.01
CA PRO A 203 -7.22 4.14 8.90
C PRO A 203 -6.90 2.64 8.77
N PHE A 204 -6.79 2.15 7.53
CA PHE A 204 -6.14 0.88 7.18
C PHE A 204 -4.83 1.19 6.47
N VAL A 205 -3.68 0.94 7.12
CA VAL A 205 -2.36 1.32 6.60
C VAL A 205 -1.33 0.21 6.75
N PRO A 206 -0.40 0.08 5.78
CA PRO A 206 0.76 -0.80 5.90
C PRO A 206 1.69 -0.39 7.04
N LYS A 207 2.65 -1.26 7.37
CA LYS A 207 3.80 -0.92 8.23
C LYS A 207 4.54 0.32 7.73
N THR A 208 4.71 0.43 6.42
CA THR A 208 5.32 1.58 5.75
C THR A 208 4.40 2.07 4.63
N PHE A 209 3.92 3.31 4.74
CA PHE A 209 3.05 3.92 3.74
C PHE A 209 3.59 5.27 3.26
N VAL A 210 3.16 5.68 2.07
CA VAL A 210 3.59 6.90 1.40
C VAL A 210 2.39 7.79 1.15
N LEU A 211 2.50 9.04 1.56
CA LEU A 211 1.57 10.12 1.22
C LEU A 211 2.37 11.29 0.64
N THR A 212 1.78 11.98 -0.33
CA THR A 212 2.31 13.27 -0.77
C THR A 212 2.15 14.30 0.34
N ARG A 213 2.92 15.40 0.26
CA ARG A 213 2.81 16.50 1.21
C ARG A 213 1.40 17.09 1.26
N LEU A 214 0.78 17.27 0.10
CA LEU A 214 -0.57 17.83 -0.01
C LEU A 214 -1.62 16.91 0.63
N GLU A 215 -1.53 15.60 0.38
CA GLU A 215 -2.44 14.62 1.01
C GLU A 215 -2.29 14.58 2.52
N LEU A 216 -1.05 14.70 3.04
CA LEU A 216 -0.80 14.75 4.46
C LEU A 216 -1.35 16.03 5.11
N GLU A 217 -1.13 17.20 4.47
CA GLU A 217 -1.67 18.48 4.92
C GLU A 217 -3.21 18.46 4.92
N ALA A 218 -3.83 17.98 3.83
CA ALA A 218 -5.28 17.86 3.74
C ALA A 218 -5.89 16.87 4.76
N LEU A 219 -5.19 15.76 5.05
CA LEU A 219 -5.61 14.82 6.08
C LEU A 219 -5.54 15.49 7.47
N PHE A 220 -4.50 16.28 7.74
CA PHE A 220 -4.34 16.99 9.00
C PHE A 220 -5.44 18.02 9.22
N ASP A 221 -5.69 18.86 8.21
CA ASP A 221 -6.74 19.87 8.25
C ASP A 221 -8.11 19.24 8.53
N ARG A 222 -8.44 18.13 7.85
CA ARG A 222 -9.70 17.40 8.09
C ARG A 222 -9.83 16.88 9.51
N VAL A 223 -8.77 16.27 10.04
CA VAL A 223 -8.81 15.67 11.39
C VAL A 223 -8.90 16.76 12.47
N VAL A 224 -8.27 17.92 12.26
CA VAL A 224 -8.41 19.08 13.14
C VAL A 224 -9.82 19.66 13.07
N LEU A 225 -10.36 19.89 11.87
CA LEU A 225 -11.71 20.41 11.67
C LEU A 225 -12.77 19.48 12.27
N ALA A 226 -12.69 18.18 11.98
CA ALA A 226 -13.62 17.19 12.53
C ALA A 226 -13.56 17.11 14.05
N GLY A 227 -12.36 17.29 14.64
CA GLY A 227 -12.20 17.38 16.09
C GLY A 227 -12.82 18.62 16.71
N ILE A 228 -12.85 19.76 15.98
CA ILE A 228 -13.51 21.00 16.41
C ILE A 228 -15.04 20.84 16.32
N ASP A 229 -15.55 20.36 15.19
CA ASP A 229 -16.97 20.24 14.91
C ASP A 229 -17.66 19.23 15.85
N ASN A 230 -16.96 18.16 16.22
CA ASN A 230 -17.50 17.10 17.06
C ASN A 230 -17.04 17.18 18.52
N LYS A 231 -16.72 18.36 19.03
CA LYS A 231 -16.25 18.53 20.43
C LYS A 231 -17.17 17.94 21.49
N ASP A 232 -18.48 18.09 21.28
CA ASP A 232 -19.50 17.66 22.23
C ASP A 232 -20.07 16.26 21.92
N SER A 233 -19.61 15.62 20.83
CA SER A 233 -20.06 14.29 20.44
C SER A 233 -19.42 13.21 21.33
N PRO A 234 -20.14 12.12 21.68
CA PRO A 234 -19.53 10.94 22.29
C PRO A 234 -18.40 10.33 21.44
N GLU A 235 -18.36 10.64 20.14
CA GLU A 235 -17.32 10.23 19.19
C GLU A 235 -16.06 11.12 19.25
N HIS A 236 -16.07 12.22 20.02
CA HIS A 236 -14.91 13.12 20.17
C HIS A 236 -13.62 12.39 20.54
N ARG A 237 -13.73 11.31 21.34
CA ARG A 237 -12.60 10.48 21.75
C ARG A 237 -11.93 9.74 20.57
N ILE A 238 -12.68 9.43 19.51
CA ILE A 238 -12.17 8.81 18.28
C ILE A 238 -11.36 9.85 17.51
N TYR A 239 -11.88 11.06 17.36
CA TYR A 239 -11.16 12.17 16.71
C TYR A 239 -9.87 12.54 17.46
N GLN A 240 -9.89 12.59 18.80
CA GLN A 240 -8.67 12.81 19.59
C GLN A 240 -7.61 11.72 19.39
N LYS A 241 -8.03 10.44 19.26
CA LYS A 241 -7.11 9.36 18.93
C LYS A 241 -6.53 9.52 17.52
N GLN A 242 -7.34 9.89 16.54
CA GLN A 242 -6.90 10.15 15.17
C GLN A 242 -5.91 11.32 15.10
N VAL A 243 -6.22 12.46 15.73
CA VAL A 243 -5.31 13.62 15.87
C VAL A 243 -3.98 13.19 16.49
N ASN A 244 -4.01 12.43 17.58
CA ASN A 244 -2.80 11.97 18.25
C ASN A 244 -1.97 11.03 17.36
N CYS A 245 -2.59 10.08 16.67
CA CYS A 245 -1.90 9.19 15.73
C CYS A 245 -1.24 9.97 14.58
N MET A 246 -1.94 10.97 14.05
CA MET A 246 -1.39 11.83 13.00
C MET A 246 -0.27 12.73 13.49
N ASN A 247 -0.41 13.35 14.67
CA ASN A 247 0.62 14.18 15.29
C ASN A 247 1.91 13.38 15.49
N VAL A 248 1.81 12.16 16.04
CA VAL A 248 2.98 11.28 16.20
C VAL A 248 3.69 11.09 14.85
N ASN A 249 2.96 10.73 13.80
CA ASN A 249 3.55 10.40 12.50
C ASN A 249 4.12 11.65 11.79
N TRP A 250 3.39 12.77 11.81
CA TRP A 250 3.83 14.06 11.26
C TRP A 250 5.09 14.60 11.96
N LEU A 251 5.17 14.48 13.29
CA LEU A 251 6.33 14.92 14.05
C LEU A 251 7.56 14.09 13.68
N PHE A 252 7.44 12.76 13.56
CA PHE A 252 8.55 11.92 13.13
C PHE A 252 9.06 12.29 11.72
N ILE A 253 8.15 12.50 10.77
CA ILE A 253 8.51 12.93 9.41
C ILE A 253 9.20 14.30 9.45
N SER A 254 8.68 15.25 10.23
CA SER A 254 9.24 16.59 10.36
C SER A 254 10.64 16.58 10.98
N VAL A 255 10.87 15.74 11.99
CA VAL A 255 12.18 15.55 12.62
C VAL A 255 13.18 14.97 11.61
N LEU A 256 12.81 13.92 10.88
CA LEU A 256 13.66 13.31 9.85
C LEU A 256 13.97 14.27 8.69
N LYS A 257 12.98 15.06 8.27
CA LYS A 257 13.15 16.09 7.23
C LYS A 257 14.15 17.16 7.69
N LEU A 258 13.98 17.67 8.91
CA LEU A 258 14.90 18.65 9.49
C LEU A 258 16.32 18.09 9.59
N TYR A 259 16.49 16.87 10.10
CA TYR A 259 17.79 16.19 10.16
C TYR A 259 18.45 16.10 8.78
N ARG A 260 17.72 15.61 7.77
CA ARG A 260 18.24 15.52 6.38
C ARG A 260 18.61 16.90 5.80
N MET A 261 17.83 17.93 6.09
CA MET A 261 18.14 19.30 5.66
C MET A 261 19.41 19.82 6.33
N CYS A 262 19.60 19.59 7.64
CA CYS A 262 20.84 19.91 8.35
C CYS A 262 22.04 19.25 7.66
N ILE A 263 21.99 17.93 7.45
CA ILE A 263 23.07 17.18 6.79
C ILE A 263 23.39 17.75 5.40
N ARG A 264 22.38 18.08 4.58
CA ARG A 264 22.59 18.71 3.27
C ARG A 264 23.28 20.07 3.35
N GLN A 265 22.98 20.87 4.37
CA GLN A 265 23.66 22.16 4.57
C GLN A 265 25.10 21.97 5.04
N VAL A 266 25.39 20.92 5.84
CA VAL A 266 26.77 20.60 6.23
C VAL A 266 27.65 20.31 5.03
N TYR A 267 27.16 19.54 4.04
CA TYR A 267 27.92 19.25 2.83
C TYR A 267 28.17 20.46 1.92
N LYS A 268 27.55 21.61 2.19
CA LYS A 268 27.85 22.89 1.53
C LYS A 268 28.95 23.70 2.23
N LYS A 269 29.42 23.26 3.41
CA LYS A 269 30.48 23.90 4.18
C LYS A 269 31.87 23.45 3.72
N PRO A 270 32.93 24.23 4.01
CA PRO A 270 34.31 23.81 3.72
C PRO A 270 34.60 22.43 4.29
N VAL A 271 35.26 21.57 3.50
CA VAL A 271 35.45 20.14 3.78
C VAL A 271 36.09 19.92 5.15
N GLU A 272 37.00 20.81 5.54
CA GLU A 272 37.74 20.78 6.80
C GLU A 272 36.83 20.92 8.02
N ASN A 273 35.72 21.65 7.88
CA ASN A 273 34.80 21.96 8.98
C ASN A 273 33.55 21.05 8.99
N GLN A 274 33.28 20.32 7.90
CA GLN A 274 32.12 19.41 7.82
C GLN A 274 32.02 18.41 8.98
N PRO A 275 33.12 17.77 9.46
CA PRO A 275 33.04 16.85 10.59
C PRO A 275 32.51 17.50 11.88
N GLN A 276 32.86 18.77 12.14
CA GLN A 276 32.41 19.50 13.33
C GLN A 276 30.90 19.76 13.26
N PHE A 277 30.41 20.24 12.11
CA PHE A 277 28.98 20.41 11.87
C PHE A 277 28.19 19.09 11.93
N LEU A 278 28.75 17.99 11.42
CA LEU A 278 28.11 16.67 11.52
C LEU A 278 27.98 16.20 12.97
N ASN A 279 29.02 16.37 13.78
CA ASN A 279 29.00 15.98 15.19
C ASN A 279 28.00 16.83 15.97
N PHE A 280 27.99 18.15 15.79
CA PHE A 280 27.01 19.04 16.40
C PHE A 280 25.56 18.64 16.08
N VAL A 281 25.25 18.40 14.80
CA VAL A 281 23.90 17.96 14.39
C VAL A 281 23.56 16.60 15.01
N ARG A 282 24.51 15.66 15.10
CA ARG A 282 24.26 14.35 15.70
C ARG A 282 24.01 14.45 17.20
N GLU A 283 24.83 15.21 17.94
CA GLU A 283 24.69 15.40 19.38
C GLU A 283 23.38 16.10 19.75
N GLU A 284 22.98 17.14 19.02
CA GLU A 284 21.71 17.82 19.24
C GLU A 284 20.51 16.88 19.02
N PHE A 285 20.53 16.01 18.02
CA PHE A 285 19.41 15.08 17.79
C PHE A 285 19.44 13.87 18.74
N TYR A 286 20.62 13.31 19.05
CA TYR A 286 20.73 12.14 19.92
C TYR A 286 20.49 12.49 21.38
N SER A 287 21.00 13.62 21.88
CA SER A 287 20.76 14.06 23.26
C SER A 287 19.27 14.25 23.56
N LYS A 288 18.48 14.69 22.56
CA LYS A 288 17.03 14.92 22.67
C LYS A 288 16.19 13.66 22.44
N ARG A 289 16.70 12.70 21.66
CA ARG A 289 16.03 11.41 21.43
C ARG A 289 15.76 10.65 22.72
N ASP A 290 16.72 10.67 23.64
CA ASP A 290 16.67 9.85 24.86
C ASP A 290 16.02 10.58 26.04
N THR A 291 15.88 11.90 25.98
CA THR A 291 15.29 12.71 27.07
C THR A 291 13.82 13.05 26.87
N ILE A 292 13.30 13.03 25.63
CA ILE A 292 11.94 13.51 25.34
C ILE A 292 10.97 12.34 25.22
N ASN A 293 9.84 12.44 25.91
CA ASN A 293 8.75 11.51 25.72
C ASN A 293 8.18 11.66 24.30
N ARG A 294 8.11 10.55 23.55
CA ARG A 294 7.58 10.51 22.17
C ARG A 294 6.12 10.99 22.05
N LYS A 295 5.40 11.10 23.16
CA LYS A 295 4.02 11.60 23.23
C LYS A 295 3.92 13.09 23.62
N ASP A 296 5.03 13.76 23.93
CA ASP A 296 5.06 15.19 24.26
C ASP A 296 5.16 16.03 22.97
N PHE A 297 4.01 16.17 22.30
CA PHE A 297 3.91 16.85 21.00
C PHE A 297 4.34 18.31 21.08
N GLY A 298 3.99 19.01 22.16
CA GLY A 298 4.35 20.43 22.36
C GLY A 298 5.87 20.63 22.47
N ALA A 299 6.56 19.76 23.22
CA ALA A 299 8.02 19.82 23.32
C ALA A 299 8.70 19.53 21.96
N ILE A 300 8.21 18.52 21.22
CA ILE A 300 8.77 18.15 19.92
C ILE A 300 8.56 19.28 18.89
N GLU A 301 7.37 19.89 18.84
CA GLU A 301 7.10 21.04 17.96
C GLU A 301 7.95 22.26 18.29
N TYR A 302 8.15 22.55 19.58
CA TYR A 302 9.03 23.63 20.00
C TYR A 302 10.47 23.39 19.50
N LEU A 303 10.97 22.16 19.61
CA LEU A 303 12.32 21.81 19.14
C LEU A 303 12.42 21.81 17.63
N LEU A 304 11.39 21.39 16.91
CA LEU A 304 11.33 21.52 15.45
C LEU A 304 11.42 22.98 15.02
N ARG A 305 10.68 23.88 15.67
CA ARG A 305 10.78 25.33 15.41
C ARG A 305 12.17 25.87 15.73
N LYS A 306 12.73 25.50 16.90
CA LYS A 306 14.08 25.90 17.32
C LYS A 306 15.13 25.43 16.31
N GLY A 307 15.06 24.18 15.88
CA GLY A 307 15.99 23.57 14.94
C GLY A 307 15.88 24.17 13.53
N ASN A 308 14.68 24.50 13.04
CA ASN A 308 14.53 25.23 11.78
C ASN A 308 15.18 26.61 11.82
N ARG A 309 15.02 27.36 12.92
CA ARG A 309 15.72 28.65 13.10
C ARG A 309 17.24 28.48 13.13
N MET A 310 17.75 27.45 13.82
CA MET A 310 19.18 27.14 13.79
C MET A 310 19.66 26.79 12.38
N LEU A 311 18.88 26.02 11.63
CA LEU A 311 19.21 25.65 10.25
C LEU A 311 19.29 26.89 9.33
N GLU A 312 18.43 27.88 9.52
CA GLU A 312 18.50 29.15 8.78
C GLU A 312 19.79 29.92 9.11
N VAL A 313 20.15 30.00 10.40
CA VAL A 313 21.37 30.68 10.86
C VAL A 313 22.63 29.97 10.37
N TYR A 314 22.78 28.68 10.64
CA TYR A 314 23.96 27.91 10.26
C TYR A 314 23.98 27.56 8.76
N GLY A 315 22.84 27.61 8.08
CA GLY A 315 22.74 27.46 6.63
C GLY A 315 23.32 28.65 5.86
N ASN A 316 23.50 29.80 6.51
CA ASN A 316 24.11 30.97 5.90
C ASN A 316 25.56 30.67 5.43
N PRO A 317 25.92 30.93 4.17
CA PRO A 317 27.26 30.66 3.64
C PRO A 317 28.38 31.46 4.33
N LEU A 318 28.05 32.56 5.02
CA LEU A 318 29.00 33.35 5.81
C LEU A 318 29.44 32.62 7.08
N VAL A 319 28.64 31.69 7.60
CA VAL A 319 28.98 30.87 8.77
C VAL A 319 29.80 29.68 8.29
N LYS A 320 31.13 29.79 8.40
CA LYS A 320 32.08 28.78 7.91
C LYS A 320 32.49 27.77 8.96
N ASN A 321 32.36 28.09 10.24
CA ASN A 321 32.66 27.18 11.33
C ASN A 321 31.71 27.37 12.51
N ILE A 322 31.61 26.34 13.36
CA ILE A 322 30.97 26.37 14.66
C ILE A 322 32.04 26.08 15.71
N SER A 323 32.27 27.03 16.61
CA SER A 323 33.09 26.80 17.79
C SER A 323 32.32 25.94 18.78
N SER A 324 32.96 24.85 19.23
CA SER A 324 32.53 24.00 20.34
C SER A 324 32.22 24.81 21.59
#